data_AF-A0A527Z3H2-F1
#
_entry.id   AF-A0A527Z3H2-F1
#
_cell.length_a   1.000
_cell.length_b   1.000
_cell.length_c   1.000
_cell.angle_alpha   90.00
_cell.angle_beta   90.00
_cell.angle_gamma   90.00
#
_symmetry.space_group_name_H-M   'P 1'
#
loop_
_entity.id
_entity.type
_entity.pdbx_description
1 polymer ?
#
loop_
_entity_poly.entity_id
_entity_poly.type
_entity_poly.pdbx_seq_one_letter_code
_entity_poly.pdbx_strand_id
1 'polypeptide(L)'
;MPEIVKKPLRRLMGYGRPGVGGVRFGDFGRTDPISRDYGYDRGTPIDRTYIERFLGEHASQIRGRTLEVVNDDYTARFGGQRTTQRDIVDMRPENIRATIVGDLTNLGAEWNDTFDAIVLTQT
;
A
#
# COMPACT_ATOMS: atom_id res chain seq x y z
N MET A 1 5.64 8.46 -17.85
CA MET A 1 6.65 8.00 -18.82
C MET A 1 6.16 6.69 -19.45
N PRO A 2 6.24 6.51 -20.79
CA PRO A 2 5.77 5.30 -21.47
C PRO A 2 6.51 4.05 -20.95
N GLU A 3 5.82 2.91 -20.81
CA GLU A 3 6.38 1.64 -20.29
C GLU A 3 7.66 1.19 -21.02
N ILE A 4 7.77 1.50 -22.30
CA ILE A 4 8.94 1.20 -23.16
C ILE A 4 10.24 1.83 -22.61
N VAL A 5 10.16 2.96 -21.92
CA VAL A 5 11.33 3.69 -21.42
C VAL A 5 11.75 3.21 -20.02
N LYS A 6 10.87 2.56 -19.26
CA LYS A 6 11.12 2.21 -17.84
C LYS A 6 12.09 1.03 -17.67
N LYS A 7 12.01 0.00 -18.52
CA LYS A 7 12.82 -1.22 -18.41
C LYS A 7 14.34 -1.01 -18.51
N PRO A 8 14.88 -0.35 -19.56
CA PRO A 8 16.32 -0.15 -19.66
C PRO A 8 16.86 0.79 -18.57
N LEU A 9 16.07 1.79 -18.18
CA LEU A 9 16.42 2.74 -17.12
C LEU A 9 16.51 2.07 -15.74
N ARG A 10 15.57 1.17 -15.41
CA ARG A 10 15.60 0.39 -14.15
C ARG A 10 16.84 -0.48 -14.01
N ARG A 11 17.33 -1.05 -15.12
CA ARG A 11 18.55 -1.87 -15.13
C ARG A 11 19.81 -1.04 -14.88
N LEU A 12 19.85 0.19 -15.41
CA LEU A 12 20.95 1.14 -15.19
C LEU A 12 20.96 1.70 -13.75
N MET A 13 19.78 1.84 -13.13
CA MET A 13 19.60 2.35 -11.76
C MET A 13 19.76 1.29 -10.65
N GLY A 14 20.19 0.07 -10.97
CA GLY A 14 20.39 -1.00 -9.96
C GLY A 14 19.09 -1.67 -9.46
N TYR A 15 17.93 -1.33 -10.03
CA TYR A 15 16.63 -1.93 -9.71
C TYR A 15 16.34 -3.23 -10.49
N GLY A 16 17.30 -3.71 -11.27
CA GLY A 16 17.19 -5.02 -11.94
C GLY A 16 17.29 -6.17 -10.94
N ARG A 17 16.58 -7.28 -11.22
CA ARG A 17 16.87 -8.55 -10.55
C ARG A 17 18.33 -8.93 -10.86
N PRO A 18 19.21 -9.15 -9.87
CA PRO A 18 20.56 -9.62 -10.16
C PRO A 18 20.47 -10.97 -10.89
N GLY A 19 21.40 -11.21 -11.81
CA GLY A 19 21.51 -12.52 -12.45
C GLY A 19 21.75 -13.60 -11.40
N VAL A 20 21.32 -14.84 -11.67
CA VAL A 20 21.61 -15.98 -10.81
C VAL A 20 23.12 -16.06 -10.55
N GLY A 21 23.54 -16.13 -9.28
CA GLY A 21 24.96 -16.10 -8.88
C GLY A 21 25.61 -14.70 -8.83
N GLY A 22 24.88 -13.64 -9.19
CA GLY A 22 25.36 -12.25 -9.21
C GLY A 22 25.14 -11.48 -7.91
N VAL A 23 24.58 -12.11 -6.87
CA VAL A 23 24.40 -11.48 -5.55
C VAL A 23 25.76 -11.37 -4.88
N ARG A 24 26.22 -10.14 -4.66
CA ARG A 24 27.41 -9.87 -3.86
C ARG A 24 26.94 -9.70 -2.42
N PHE A 25 27.33 -10.62 -1.54
CA PHE A 25 26.95 -10.57 -0.12
C PHE A 25 27.39 -9.27 0.61
N GLY A 26 28.26 -8.45 0.01
CA GLY A 26 28.53 -7.08 0.47
C GLY A 26 27.31 -6.15 0.45
N ASP A 27 26.25 -6.49 -0.29
CA ASP A 27 24.97 -5.76 -0.34
C ASP A 27 24.19 -5.84 0.99
N PHE A 28 24.61 -6.68 1.95
CA PHE A 28 24.06 -6.72 3.30
C PHE A 28 24.67 -5.66 4.25
N GLY A 29 25.75 -4.98 3.84
CA GLY A 29 26.39 -3.92 4.63
C GLY A 29 25.83 -2.52 4.40
N ARG A 30 24.74 -2.39 3.62
CA ARG A 30 24.15 -1.09 3.25
C ARG A 30 23.00 -0.69 4.17
N THR A 31 22.85 0.61 4.37
CA THR A 31 21.76 1.21 5.17
C THR A 31 20.53 1.58 4.32
N ASP A 32 20.69 1.70 3.00
CA ASP A 32 19.59 1.97 2.08
C ASP A 32 18.83 0.69 1.69
N PRO A 33 17.49 0.73 1.50
CA PRO A 33 16.70 -0.45 1.12
C PRO A 33 16.99 -0.92 -0.31
N ILE A 34 16.71 -2.19 -0.63
CA ILE A 34 16.97 -2.79 -1.97
C ILE A 34 16.03 -2.15 -3.01
N SER A 35 14.86 -1.71 -2.54
CA SER A 35 13.92 -0.92 -3.30
C SER A 35 13.08 -0.08 -2.35
N ARG A 36 12.72 1.11 -2.82
CA ARG A 36 11.74 2.01 -2.17
C ARG A 36 10.36 1.94 -2.84
N ASP A 37 10.21 1.07 -3.84
CA ASP A 37 9.01 0.89 -4.67
C ASP A 37 8.26 -0.40 -4.27
N TYR A 38 8.36 -0.81 -3.00
CA TYR A 38 7.68 -1.99 -2.44
C TYR A 38 7.87 -3.30 -3.22
N GLY A 39 8.91 -3.40 -4.07
CA GLY A 39 9.14 -4.55 -4.93
C GLY A 39 8.41 -4.52 -6.28
N TYR A 40 7.61 -3.49 -6.59
CA TYR A 40 6.99 -3.30 -7.91
C TYR A 40 8.00 -3.18 -9.05
N ASP A 41 9.25 -2.85 -8.73
CA ASP A 41 10.38 -2.90 -9.65
C ASP A 41 10.79 -4.30 -10.08
N ARG A 42 10.33 -5.31 -9.34
CA ARG A 42 10.59 -6.72 -9.59
C ARG A 42 9.32 -7.52 -9.88
N GLY A 43 8.18 -6.88 -10.13
CA GLY A 43 6.89 -7.53 -10.38
C GLY A 43 5.89 -7.29 -9.23
N THR A 44 4.75 -7.97 -9.24
CA THR A 44 3.76 -7.83 -8.16
C THR A 44 4.33 -8.37 -6.84
N PRO A 45 4.35 -7.56 -5.77
CA PRO A 45 4.78 -8.02 -4.44
C PRO A 45 3.88 -9.16 -3.92
N ILE A 46 4.48 -10.18 -3.29
CA ILE A 46 3.78 -11.43 -2.93
C ILE A 46 2.70 -11.22 -1.85
N ASP A 47 2.91 -10.26 -0.96
CA ASP A 47 1.93 -9.77 0.02
C ASP A 47 0.61 -9.40 -0.66
N ARG A 48 0.65 -8.80 -1.86
CA ARG A 48 -0.57 -8.43 -2.60
C ARG A 48 -1.43 -9.64 -2.96
N THR A 49 -0.83 -10.79 -3.28
CA THR A 49 -1.60 -12.01 -3.56
C THR A 49 -2.41 -12.46 -2.33
N TYR A 50 -1.84 -12.36 -1.14
CA TYR A 50 -2.51 -12.77 0.09
C TYR A 50 -3.51 -11.71 0.56
N ILE A 51 -3.13 -10.43 0.54
CA ILE A 51 -3.98 -9.30 0.91
C ILE A 51 -5.23 -9.27 0.03
N GLU A 52 -5.07 -9.32 -1.30
CA GLU A 52 -6.20 -9.21 -2.22
C GLU A 52 -7.13 -10.42 -2.17
N ARG A 53 -6.58 -11.61 -1.91
CA ARG A 53 -7.40 -12.80 -1.71
C ARG A 53 -8.24 -12.67 -0.45
N PHE A 54 -7.64 -12.27 0.68
CA PHE A 54 -8.35 -12.07 1.93
C PHE A 54 -9.45 -10.99 1.78
N LEU A 55 -9.11 -9.84 1.22
CA LEU A 55 -10.07 -8.77 0.99
C LEU A 55 -11.19 -9.17 0.01
N GLY A 56 -10.87 -9.98 -1.00
CA GLY A 56 -11.85 -10.56 -1.91
C GLY A 56 -12.82 -11.52 -1.21
N GLU A 57 -12.30 -12.43 -0.38
CA GLU A 57 -13.10 -13.37 0.40
C GLU A 57 -14.02 -12.66 1.42
N HIS A 58 -13.59 -11.50 1.95
CA HIS A 58 -14.34 -10.70 2.91
C HIS A 58 -14.99 -9.43 2.33
N ALA A 59 -15.09 -9.31 1.00
CA ALA A 59 -15.54 -8.09 0.34
C ALA A 59 -16.95 -7.62 0.75
N SER A 60 -17.82 -8.54 1.19
CA SER A 60 -19.16 -8.23 1.70
C SER A 60 -19.15 -7.47 3.04
N GLN A 61 -18.05 -7.54 3.79
CA GLN A 61 -17.85 -6.82 5.05
C GLN A 61 -17.34 -5.39 4.83
N ILE A 62 -16.78 -5.09 3.65
CA ILE A 62 -16.28 -3.75 3.31
C ILE A 62 -17.46 -2.92 2.80
N ARG A 63 -18.18 -2.28 3.73
CA ARG A 63 -19.42 -1.54 3.47
C ARG A 63 -19.62 -0.42 4.49
N GLY A 64 -20.56 0.47 4.22
CA GLY A 64 -20.87 1.61 5.09
C GLY A 64 -19.77 2.67 5.04
N ARG A 65 -19.50 3.31 6.17
CA ARG A 65 -18.39 4.25 6.32
C ARG A 65 -17.11 3.48 6.61
N THR A 66 -16.15 3.52 5.70
CA THR A 66 -14.92 2.74 5.80
C THR A 66 -13.70 3.62 6.04
N LEU A 67 -12.75 3.13 6.83
CA LEU A 67 -11.43 3.74 7.01
C LEU A 67 -10.36 2.88 6.35
N GLU A 68 -9.44 3.50 5.61
CA GLU A 68 -8.24 2.83 5.09
C GLU A 68 -6.99 3.68 5.35
N VAL A 69 -5.86 3.00 5.57
CA VAL A 69 -4.59 3.66 5.89
C VAL A 69 -3.86 4.03 4.60
N VAL A 70 -3.35 5.27 4.52
CA VAL A 70 -2.57 5.85 3.42
C VAL A 70 -3.33 6.12 2.11
N ASN A 71 -4.31 5.29 1.72
CA ASN A 71 -5.16 5.52 0.53
C ASN A 71 -6.53 4.83 0.69
N ASP A 72 -7.38 4.84 -0.34
CA ASP A 72 -8.70 4.17 -0.38
C ASP A 72 -8.82 3.12 -1.49
N ASP A 73 -7.70 2.59 -2.00
CA ASP A 73 -7.71 1.72 -3.19
C ASP A 73 -8.45 0.41 -2.91
N TYR A 74 -8.29 -0.17 -1.72
CA TYR A 74 -8.93 -1.45 -1.39
C TYR A 74 -10.39 -1.28 -0.98
N THR A 75 -10.74 -0.26 -0.21
CA THR A 75 -12.12 0.08 0.13
C THR A 75 -12.90 0.44 -1.14
N ALA A 76 -12.31 1.17 -2.08
CA ALA A 76 -12.92 1.43 -3.38
C ALA A 76 -13.09 0.15 -4.21
N ARG A 77 -12.05 -0.68 -4.33
CA ARG A 77 -12.07 -1.88 -5.19
C ARG A 77 -12.96 -3.00 -4.65
N PHE A 78 -12.81 -3.35 -3.38
CA PHE A 78 -13.50 -4.51 -2.78
C PHE A 78 -14.83 -4.11 -2.13
N GLY A 79 -14.96 -2.88 -1.64
CA GLY A 79 -16.23 -2.38 -1.12
C GLY A 79 -17.15 -1.84 -2.21
N GLY A 80 -16.60 -1.11 -3.18
CA GLY A 80 -17.35 -0.60 -4.33
C GLY A 80 -18.54 0.27 -3.92
N GLN A 81 -19.72 -0.01 -4.47
CA GLN A 81 -20.95 0.73 -4.13
C GLN A 81 -21.46 0.48 -2.71
N ARG A 82 -20.90 -0.50 -1.98
CA ARG A 82 -21.28 -0.77 -0.60
C ARG A 82 -20.66 0.23 0.37
N THR A 83 -19.56 0.89 0.01
CA THR A 83 -18.97 1.96 0.81
C THR A 83 -19.74 3.24 0.57
N THR A 84 -20.44 3.73 1.59
CA THR A 84 -21.20 4.99 1.53
C THR A 84 -20.29 6.20 1.74
N GLN A 85 -19.18 6.02 2.46
CA GLN A 85 -18.11 6.99 2.64
C GLN A 85 -16.78 6.26 2.81
N ARG A 86 -15.71 6.78 2.18
CA ARG A 86 -14.35 6.27 2.33
C ARG A 86 -13.48 7.36 2.95
N ASP A 87 -12.98 7.10 4.14
CA ASP A 87 -12.04 7.95 4.85
C ASP A 87 -10.63 7.37 4.75
N ILE A 88 -9.64 8.26 4.64
CA ILE A 88 -8.22 7.92 4.54
C ILE A 88 -7.52 8.51 5.75
N VAL A 89 -6.88 7.66 6.56
CA VAL A 89 -5.97 8.11 7.62
C VAL A 89 -4.52 8.00 7.16
N ASP A 90 -3.78 9.09 7.29
CA ASP A 90 -2.34 9.11 7.08
C ASP A 90 -1.69 10.01 8.13
N MET A 91 -0.53 9.63 8.66
CA MET A 91 0.21 10.48 9.59
C MET A 91 0.92 11.65 8.87
N ARG A 92 1.03 11.57 7.54
CA ARG A 92 1.72 12.54 6.69
C ARG A 92 0.75 13.61 6.19
N PRO A 93 0.87 14.88 6.62
CA PRO A 93 0.02 15.96 6.14
C PRO A 93 0.21 16.26 4.65
N GLU A 94 1.27 15.76 4.03
CA GLU A 94 1.54 15.92 2.60
C GLU A 94 0.60 15.07 1.73
N ASN A 95 -0.07 14.07 2.30
CA ASN A 95 -1.05 13.28 1.58
C ASN A 95 -2.36 14.07 1.42
N ILE A 96 -2.50 14.77 0.29
CA ILE A 96 -3.69 15.58 -0.02
C ILE A 96 -5.00 14.78 -0.13
N ARG A 97 -4.92 13.45 -0.20
CA ARG A 97 -6.10 12.57 -0.19
C ARG A 97 -6.52 12.17 1.22
N ALA A 98 -5.67 12.36 2.23
CA ALA A 98 -6.02 12.04 3.61
C ALA A 98 -7.23 12.88 4.05
N THR A 99 -8.27 12.21 4.53
CA THR A 99 -9.41 12.87 5.17
C THR A 99 -9.18 13.08 6.66
N ILE A 100 -8.25 12.31 7.24
CA ILE A 100 -7.82 12.37 8.62
C ILE A 100 -6.29 12.35 8.65
N VAL A 101 -5.68 13.39 9.21
CA VAL A 101 -4.24 13.43 9.43
C VAL A 101 -3.95 13.12 10.90
N GLY A 102 -3.31 11.99 11.16
CA GLY A 102 -3.04 11.56 12.54
C GLY A 102 -2.39 10.19 12.68
N ASP A 103 -1.96 9.91 13.91
CA ASP A 103 -1.44 8.60 14.31
C ASP A 103 -2.61 7.72 14.76
N LEU A 104 -2.77 6.55 14.15
CA LEU A 104 -3.83 5.59 14.47
C LEU A 104 -3.83 5.16 15.95
N THR A 105 -2.67 5.17 16.62
CA THR A 105 -2.54 4.83 18.04
C THR A 105 -3.06 5.93 18.98
N ASN A 106 -3.28 7.13 18.46
CA ASN A 106 -3.73 8.30 19.22
C ASN A 106 -4.62 9.20 18.36
N LEU A 107 -5.60 8.61 17.66
CA LEU A 107 -6.66 9.36 17.01
C LEU A 107 -7.60 9.97 18.07
N GLY A 108 -8.17 11.13 17.75
CA GLY A 108 -9.11 11.81 18.62
C GLY A 108 -10.40 11.01 18.86
N ALA A 109 -11.03 11.22 20.02
CA ALA A 109 -12.24 10.50 20.44
C ALA A 109 -13.44 10.73 19.51
N GLU A 110 -13.42 11.77 18.67
CA GLU A 110 -14.42 12.01 17.63
C GLU A 110 -14.50 10.91 16.57
N TRP A 111 -13.48 10.04 16.48
CA TRP A 111 -13.44 8.92 15.55
C TRP A 111 -13.89 7.58 16.17
N ASN A 112 -14.22 7.57 17.46
CA ASN A 112 -14.75 6.39 18.13
C ASN A 112 -16.08 5.96 17.49
N ASP A 113 -16.30 4.64 17.37
CA ASP A 113 -17.54 4.02 16.86
C ASP A 113 -18.04 4.59 15.51
N THR A 114 -17.12 5.14 14.70
CA THR A 114 -17.47 5.85 13.47
C THR A 114 -17.45 4.99 12.21
N PHE A 115 -16.64 3.92 12.20
CA PHE A 115 -16.36 3.13 11.01
C PHE A 115 -17.01 1.75 11.07
N ASP A 116 -17.71 1.39 10.00
CA ASP A 116 -18.32 0.08 9.82
C ASP A 116 -17.28 -0.99 9.42
N ALA A 117 -16.19 -0.59 8.75
CA ALA A 117 -15.07 -1.45 8.40
C ALA A 117 -13.76 -0.66 8.31
N ILE A 118 -12.66 -1.27 8.77
CA ILE A 118 -11.33 -0.70 8.70
C ILE A 118 -10.44 -1.63 7.86
N VAL A 119 -9.81 -1.09 6.81
CA VAL A 119 -8.82 -1.80 6.00
C VAL A 119 -7.43 -1.36 6.43
N LEU A 120 -6.76 -2.24 7.18
CA LEU A 120 -5.40 -2.07 7.67
C LEU A 120 -4.50 -3.14 7.05
N THR A 121 -4.03 -2.88 5.83
CA THR A 121 -3.05 -3.76 5.17
C THR A 121 -1.62 -3.33 5.50
N GLN A 122 -0.61 -4.07 5.01
CA GLN A 122 0.78 -3.69 5.21
C GLN A 122 1.01 -2.22 4.81
N THR A 123 1.47 -1.44 5.79
CA THR A 123 1.92 -0.05 5.68
C THR A 123 3.42 0.02 5.43
#